data_AF-A0A3L7R7M9-F1
#
_entry.id   AF-A0A3L7R7M9-F1
#
_cell.length_a   1.000
_cell.length_b   1.000
_cell.length_c   1.000
_cell.angle_alpha   90.00
_cell.angle_beta   90.00
_cell.angle_gamma   90.00
#
_symmetry.space_group_name_H-M   'P 1'
#
loop_
_entity.id
_entity.type
_entity.pdbx_description
1 polymer ?
#
loop_
_entity_poly.entity_id
_entity_poly.type
_entity_poly.pdbx_seq_one_letter_code
_entity_poly.pdbx_strand_id
1 'polypeptide(L)'
;MKILGLAAALAVVGSANANFTGYSVSSTTNGTYNMYQVFGNFDGATDTVLNAFQIHAIVGSSLAGFVHNDALTSGAPSTVSGTWNPQFVLAPGAFDSYVCIGGGTGFASGNSTNGDPGWGTAGLNQAGIPDGTTAGVAGWFNSNPPNLQGRVVSGQVLLASMVLAVGDTTGRTFFMKVGYNSGVAGAPVQFGEGLFTLPTPGAVALLGLAGLAGRRRRA
;
A
#
# COMPACT_ATOMS: atom_id res chain seq x y z
N MET A 1 -32.62 -7.31 41.69
CA MET A 1 -32.45 -8.43 40.74
C MET A 1 -32.08 -7.82 39.38
N LYS A 2 -30.79 -7.85 39.00
CA LYS A 2 -30.29 -7.22 37.76
C LYS A 2 -29.80 -8.34 36.83
N ILE A 3 -30.43 -8.46 35.67
CA ILE A 3 -30.08 -9.43 34.63
C ILE A 3 -28.94 -8.84 33.81
N LEU A 4 -27.76 -9.47 33.80
CA LEU A 4 -26.67 -9.17 32.89
C LEU A 4 -26.88 -9.97 31.60
N GLY A 5 -27.19 -9.27 30.50
CA GLY A 5 -27.28 -9.85 29.16
C GLY A 5 -25.89 -10.00 28.54
N LEU A 6 -25.52 -11.24 28.21
CA LEU A 6 -24.30 -11.59 27.48
C LEU A 6 -24.56 -11.39 25.98
N ALA A 7 -23.85 -10.45 25.34
CA ALA A 7 -23.87 -10.28 23.90
C ALA A 7 -22.94 -11.32 23.24
N ALA A 8 -23.51 -12.22 22.44
CA ALA A 8 -22.74 -13.16 21.62
C ALA A 8 -22.28 -12.47 20.33
N ALA A 9 -20.96 -12.40 20.12
CA ALA A 9 -20.38 -11.92 18.87
C ALA A 9 -20.54 -12.99 17.77
N LEU A 10 -21.18 -12.62 16.67
CA LEU A 10 -21.33 -13.45 15.47
C LEU A 10 -19.99 -13.47 14.73
N ALA A 11 -19.23 -14.57 14.83
CA ALA A 11 -18.04 -14.76 14.01
C ALA A 11 -18.44 -15.26 12.62
N VAL A 12 -18.31 -14.40 11.61
CA VAL A 12 -18.30 -14.83 10.20
C VAL A 12 -16.98 -15.58 9.98
N VAL A 13 -17.05 -16.89 9.88
CA VAL A 13 -15.90 -17.70 9.43
C VAL A 13 -15.84 -17.58 7.92
N GLY A 14 -15.16 -16.54 7.43
CA GLY A 14 -14.70 -16.51 6.05
C GLY A 14 -13.75 -17.69 5.85
N SER A 15 -13.90 -18.43 4.75
CA SER A 15 -13.00 -19.50 4.37
C SER A 15 -11.58 -18.95 4.21
N ALA A 16 -10.77 -19.04 5.27
CA ALA A 16 -9.36 -18.67 5.22
C ALA A 16 -8.60 -19.75 4.46
N ASN A 17 -8.38 -19.55 3.16
CA ASN A 17 -7.17 -20.07 2.54
C ASN A 17 -6.07 -19.07 2.95
N ALA A 18 -5.48 -19.31 4.12
CA ALA A 18 -4.77 -18.34 4.95
C ALA A 18 -3.38 -17.96 4.43
N ASN A 19 -3.25 -17.82 3.12
CA ASN A 19 -1.98 -17.49 2.50
C ASN A 19 -1.69 -16.00 2.62
N PHE A 20 -2.67 -15.12 2.46
CA PHE A 20 -2.53 -13.70 2.81
C PHE A 20 -2.66 -13.49 4.32
N THR A 21 -1.66 -12.85 4.93
CA THR A 21 -1.57 -12.65 6.39
C THR A 21 -1.81 -11.20 6.84
N GLY A 22 -2.06 -10.29 5.90
CA GLY A 22 -2.36 -8.89 6.16
C GLY A 22 -1.40 -7.93 5.46
N TYR A 23 -1.42 -6.67 5.89
CA TYR A 23 -0.54 -5.63 5.36
C TYR A 23 0.56 -5.28 6.35
N SER A 24 1.71 -4.85 5.82
CA SER A 24 2.75 -4.17 6.61
C SER A 24 3.15 -2.87 5.94
N VAL A 25 3.63 -1.92 6.74
CA VAL A 25 4.11 -0.61 6.28
C VAL A 25 5.52 -0.40 6.80
N SER A 26 6.46 -0.21 5.88
CA SER A 26 7.81 0.28 6.20
C SER A 26 7.86 1.78 5.98
N SER A 27 8.58 2.53 6.82
CA SER A 27 8.75 3.96 6.68
C SER A 27 10.22 4.37 6.59
N THR A 28 10.51 5.39 5.78
CA THR A 28 11.85 5.99 5.66
C THR A 28 11.70 7.50 5.52
N THR A 29 12.54 8.27 6.23
CA THR A 29 12.51 9.73 6.25
C THR A 29 13.78 10.29 5.64
N ASN A 30 13.68 11.35 4.82
CA ASN A 30 14.84 12.06 4.25
C ASN A 30 14.80 13.57 4.59
N GLY A 31 14.50 13.90 5.84
CA GLY A 31 14.42 15.28 6.34
C GLY A 31 13.17 16.05 5.92
N THR A 32 12.81 16.03 4.63
CA THR A 32 11.65 16.77 4.09
C THR A 32 10.40 15.89 3.94
N TYR A 33 10.60 14.61 3.64
CA TYR A 33 9.52 13.68 3.30
C TYR A 33 9.61 12.40 4.11
N ASN A 34 8.47 11.75 4.31
CA ASN A 34 8.36 10.36 4.74
C ASN A 34 7.82 9.54 3.59
N MET A 35 8.54 8.49 3.23
CA MET A 35 8.10 7.47 2.30
C MET A 35 7.58 6.28 3.09
N TYR A 36 6.37 5.84 2.77
CA TYR A 36 5.73 4.68 3.33
C TYR A 36 5.58 3.62 2.24
N GLN A 37 6.27 2.50 2.39
CA GLN A 37 6.14 1.36 1.51
C GLN A 37 5.13 0.38 2.10
N VAL A 38 4.05 0.14 1.37
CA VAL A 38 2.93 -0.73 1.78
C VAL A 38 3.12 -2.09 1.11
N PHE A 39 3.16 -3.14 1.91
CA PHE A 39 3.34 -4.52 1.46
C PHE A 39 2.12 -5.38 1.79
N GLY A 40 1.74 -6.26 0.87
CA GLY A 40 0.91 -7.42 1.18
C GLY A 40 1.79 -8.56 1.70
N ASN A 41 1.42 -9.16 2.83
CA ASN A 41 2.16 -10.24 3.47
C ASN A 41 1.54 -11.60 3.13
N PHE A 42 2.38 -12.59 2.87
CA PHE A 42 1.97 -13.93 2.45
C PHE A 42 2.81 -15.03 3.09
N ASP A 43 2.17 -16.12 3.48
CA ASP A 43 2.82 -17.36 3.95
C ASP A 43 3.10 -18.34 2.79
N GLY A 44 2.38 -18.21 1.67
CA GLY A 44 2.66 -18.96 0.47
C GLY A 44 3.78 -18.32 -0.33
N ALA A 45 5.00 -18.89 -0.24
CA ALA A 45 6.11 -18.49 -1.10
C ALA A 45 5.72 -18.57 -2.58
N THR A 46 4.84 -19.54 -2.90
CA THR A 46 3.99 -19.80 -4.08
C THR A 46 3.35 -18.61 -4.78
N ASP A 47 2.90 -17.67 -3.96
CA ASP A 47 1.74 -16.88 -4.34
C ASP A 47 2.13 -15.74 -5.26
N THR A 48 1.22 -15.38 -6.13
CA THR A 48 1.39 -14.26 -7.05
C THR A 48 0.19 -13.33 -6.92
N VAL A 49 0.46 -12.11 -6.47
CA VAL A 49 -0.52 -11.03 -6.43
C VAL A 49 -0.88 -10.64 -7.85
N LEU A 50 -2.18 -10.51 -8.11
CA LEU A 50 -2.74 -10.18 -9.41
C LEU A 50 -3.27 -8.76 -9.43
N ASN A 51 -3.90 -8.34 -8.33
CA ASN A 51 -4.47 -7.02 -8.18
C ASN A 51 -4.53 -6.59 -6.71
N ALA A 52 -4.60 -5.28 -6.52
CA ALA A 52 -5.01 -4.63 -5.29
C ALA A 52 -6.14 -3.66 -5.63
N PHE A 53 -7.25 -3.69 -4.90
CA PHE A 53 -8.46 -3.00 -5.33
C PHE A 53 -9.29 -2.54 -4.14
N GLN A 54 -10.25 -1.65 -4.42
CA GLN A 54 -11.10 -1.04 -3.40
C GLN A 54 -10.28 -0.33 -2.32
N ILE A 55 -9.23 0.39 -2.73
CA ILE A 55 -8.53 1.26 -1.79
C ILE A 55 -9.48 2.37 -1.34
N HIS A 56 -9.62 2.54 -0.03
CA HIS A 56 -10.53 3.51 0.56
C HIS A 56 -9.95 4.10 1.84
N ALA A 57 -10.04 5.42 1.99
CA ALA A 57 -9.73 6.07 3.27
C ALA A 57 -10.85 5.81 4.28
N ILE A 58 -10.54 5.15 5.39
CA ILE A 58 -11.53 4.99 6.47
C ILE A 58 -11.80 6.33 7.17
N VAL A 59 -12.96 6.46 7.82
CA VAL A 59 -13.45 7.71 8.43
C VAL A 59 -12.35 8.46 9.18
N GLY A 60 -12.12 9.72 8.78
CA GLY A 60 -11.07 10.59 9.34
C GLY A 60 -9.73 10.53 8.61
N SER A 61 -9.56 9.66 7.62
CA SER A 61 -8.39 9.58 6.74
C SER A 61 -8.67 10.24 5.38
N SER A 62 -7.63 10.40 4.57
CA SER A 62 -7.74 10.95 3.22
C SER A 62 -6.72 10.30 2.28
N LEU A 63 -7.11 10.09 1.02
CA LEU A 63 -6.22 9.70 -0.09
C LEU A 63 -5.58 10.90 -0.83
N ALA A 64 -5.58 12.09 -0.22
CA ALA A 64 -5.01 13.32 -0.79
C ALA A 64 -3.67 13.74 -0.17
N GLY A 65 -2.92 14.60 -0.84
CA GLY A 65 -1.70 15.22 -0.29
C GLY A 65 -0.43 14.38 -0.42
N PHE A 66 -0.47 13.30 -1.18
CA PHE A 66 0.71 12.53 -1.55
C PHE A 66 1.60 13.31 -2.50
N VAL A 67 2.90 13.21 -2.28
CA VAL A 67 3.94 13.91 -3.06
C VAL A 67 4.39 13.02 -4.20
N HIS A 68 4.32 13.56 -5.40
CA HIS A 68 4.89 13.01 -6.62
C HIS A 68 6.18 13.74 -6.97
N ASN A 69 7.19 12.97 -7.34
CA ASN A 69 8.49 13.46 -7.75
C ASN A 69 9.01 12.62 -8.92
N ASP A 70 8.25 12.65 -10.00
CA ASP A 70 8.31 11.68 -11.09
C ASP A 70 8.69 12.35 -12.42
N ALA A 71 8.72 11.57 -13.49
CA ALA A 71 9.02 12.07 -14.83
C ALA A 71 7.99 13.08 -15.36
N LEU A 72 6.73 13.01 -14.90
CA LEU A 72 5.70 13.98 -15.30
C LEU A 72 5.93 15.33 -14.63
N THR A 73 6.41 15.34 -13.39
CA THR A 73 6.78 16.57 -12.68
C THR A 73 8.22 17.02 -12.97
N SER A 74 8.94 16.34 -13.87
CA SER A 74 10.36 16.60 -14.16
C SER A 74 11.25 16.52 -12.91
N GLY A 75 10.88 15.70 -11.93
CA GLY A 75 11.61 15.60 -10.66
C GLY A 75 11.48 16.81 -9.74
N ALA A 76 10.43 17.62 -9.93
CA ALA A 76 10.01 18.61 -8.95
C ALA A 76 8.89 18.03 -8.06
N PRO A 77 9.01 18.09 -6.73
CA PRO A 77 7.96 17.62 -5.82
C PRO A 77 6.64 18.36 -6.02
N SER A 78 5.53 17.64 -6.14
CA SER A 78 4.19 18.20 -6.30
C SER A 78 3.12 17.33 -5.65
N THR A 79 2.05 17.95 -5.14
CA THR A 79 0.85 17.25 -4.64
C THR A 79 -0.36 17.43 -5.55
N VAL A 80 -0.22 18.24 -6.61
CA VAL A 80 -1.30 18.61 -7.55
C VAL A 80 -1.02 18.14 -8.98
N SER A 81 0.19 17.64 -9.24
CA SER A 81 0.65 17.06 -10.50
C SER A 81 1.54 15.84 -10.21
N GLY A 82 1.62 14.92 -11.15
CA GLY A 82 2.33 13.64 -11.01
C GLY A 82 1.45 12.45 -11.39
N THR A 83 2.00 11.26 -11.20
CA THR A 83 1.39 9.99 -11.59
C THR A 83 1.58 8.96 -10.49
N TRP A 84 0.60 8.07 -10.34
CA TRP A 84 0.75 6.85 -9.55
C TRP A 84 1.44 5.72 -10.33
N ASN A 85 2.04 6.02 -11.48
CA ASN A 85 2.58 5.03 -12.41
C ASN A 85 4.03 4.68 -12.02
N PRO A 86 4.34 3.40 -11.69
CA PRO A 86 5.68 3.02 -11.25
C PRO A 86 6.74 3.20 -12.35
N GLN A 87 6.35 3.32 -13.62
CA GLN A 87 7.27 3.58 -14.73
C GLN A 87 7.79 5.01 -14.76
N PHE A 88 7.10 5.96 -14.12
CA PHE A 88 7.47 7.38 -14.13
C PHE A 88 8.42 7.74 -12.99
N VAL A 89 8.59 6.85 -12.01
CA VAL A 89 9.56 7.01 -10.92
C VAL A 89 10.97 7.14 -11.51
N LEU A 90 11.66 8.22 -11.14
CA LEU A 90 12.94 8.60 -11.77
C LEU A 90 14.10 7.66 -11.44
N ALA A 91 14.09 7.04 -10.26
CA ALA A 91 15.09 6.06 -9.85
C ALA A 91 14.53 5.11 -8.78
N PRO A 92 15.01 3.86 -8.70
CA PRO A 92 14.67 2.96 -7.59
C PRO A 92 14.95 3.61 -6.23
N GLY A 93 13.96 3.60 -5.34
CA GLY A 93 14.05 4.21 -4.01
C GLY A 93 13.93 5.74 -3.97
N ALA A 94 13.62 6.39 -5.10
CA ALA A 94 13.25 7.81 -5.10
C ALA A 94 12.01 8.03 -4.22
N PHE A 95 11.99 9.18 -3.52
CA PHE A 95 10.82 9.61 -2.75
C PHE A 95 9.74 10.09 -3.72
N ASP A 96 8.96 9.14 -4.19
CA ASP A 96 7.87 9.32 -5.14
C ASP A 96 6.67 8.42 -4.76
N SER A 97 5.45 8.88 -5.06
CA SER A 97 4.22 8.16 -4.74
C SER A 97 3.73 7.37 -5.95
N TYR A 98 3.66 6.05 -5.83
CA TYR A 98 3.24 5.18 -6.92
C TYR A 98 2.55 3.92 -6.40
N VAL A 99 1.72 3.30 -7.24
CA VAL A 99 1.17 1.97 -6.96
C VAL A 99 1.87 0.92 -7.81
N CYS A 100 1.96 -0.31 -7.32
CA CYS A 100 2.58 -1.40 -8.05
C CYS A 100 2.01 -2.75 -7.63
N ILE A 101 2.24 -3.79 -8.43
CA ILE A 101 2.09 -5.19 -8.01
C ILE A 101 3.50 -5.79 -8.05
N GLY A 102 4.33 -5.44 -7.06
CA GLY A 102 5.77 -5.73 -7.07
C GLY A 102 6.52 -5.10 -8.25
N GLY A 103 7.64 -5.71 -8.64
CA GLY A 103 8.47 -5.26 -9.76
C GLY A 103 9.41 -4.09 -9.45
N GLY A 104 10.21 -3.72 -10.44
CA GLY A 104 11.06 -2.52 -10.39
C GLY A 104 10.29 -1.24 -10.70
N THR A 105 10.97 -0.10 -10.66
CA THR A 105 10.43 1.21 -11.02
C THR A 105 11.24 1.88 -12.13
N GLY A 106 10.64 2.85 -12.81
CA GLY A 106 11.20 3.54 -13.98
C GLY A 106 10.86 2.87 -15.31
N PHE A 107 10.99 3.61 -16.42
CA PHE A 107 10.55 3.16 -17.76
C PHE A 107 11.21 1.85 -18.23
N ALA A 108 12.46 1.61 -17.83
CA ALA A 108 13.19 0.40 -18.21
C ALA A 108 12.91 -0.81 -17.30
N SER A 109 12.11 -0.65 -16.24
CA SER A 109 11.86 -1.73 -15.26
C SER A 109 11.04 -2.89 -15.82
N GLY A 110 10.31 -2.67 -16.92
CA GLY A 110 9.33 -3.62 -17.41
C GLY A 110 8.12 -3.78 -16.48
N ASN A 111 7.92 -2.87 -15.51
CA ASN A 111 6.75 -2.91 -14.63
C ASN A 111 5.48 -2.70 -15.45
N SER A 112 4.53 -3.63 -15.36
CA SER A 112 3.26 -3.63 -16.09
C SER A 112 2.06 -3.38 -15.19
N THR A 113 2.26 -2.74 -14.04
CA THR A 113 1.13 -2.30 -13.22
C THR A 113 0.29 -1.27 -13.98
N ASN A 114 -1.03 -1.44 -13.94
CA ASN A 114 -1.97 -0.48 -14.51
C ASN A 114 -3.15 -0.26 -13.57
N GLY A 115 -3.78 0.89 -13.68
CA GLY A 115 -5.00 1.22 -12.96
C GLY A 115 -6.20 0.50 -13.55
N ASP A 116 -7.12 0.06 -12.70
CA ASP A 116 -8.43 -0.44 -13.11
C ASP A 116 -9.34 0.71 -13.61
N PRO A 117 -10.53 0.41 -14.15
CA PRO A 117 -11.46 1.43 -14.61
C PRO A 117 -11.89 2.46 -13.54
N GLY A 118 -11.70 2.15 -12.25
CA GLY A 118 -11.98 3.06 -11.14
C GLY A 118 -11.10 4.30 -11.11
N TRP A 119 -9.96 4.28 -11.82
CA TRP A 119 -9.12 5.45 -12.04
C TRP A 119 -9.67 6.41 -13.10
N GLY A 120 -10.68 6.01 -13.87
CA GLY A 120 -11.19 6.79 -15.00
C GLY A 120 -10.19 6.88 -16.16
N THR A 121 -10.44 7.82 -17.08
CA THR A 121 -9.71 7.91 -18.37
C THR A 121 -8.21 8.15 -18.22
N ALA A 122 -7.78 8.89 -17.20
CA ALA A 122 -6.36 9.18 -16.98
C ALA A 122 -5.57 7.97 -16.46
N GLY A 123 -6.24 6.93 -15.97
CA GLY A 123 -5.58 5.78 -15.34
C GLY A 123 -4.68 6.22 -14.19
N LEU A 124 -3.48 5.65 -14.10
CA LEU A 124 -2.49 6.05 -13.09
C LEU A 124 -1.82 7.40 -13.39
N ASN A 125 -2.06 8.02 -14.55
CA ASN A 125 -1.39 9.27 -14.95
C ASN A 125 -2.13 10.50 -14.40
N GLN A 126 -2.32 10.54 -13.08
CA GLN A 126 -2.95 11.62 -12.35
C GLN A 126 -2.42 11.71 -10.91
N ALA A 127 -2.54 12.87 -10.27
CA ALA A 127 -1.96 13.10 -8.95
C ALA A 127 -2.76 12.47 -7.79
N GLY A 128 -4.08 12.36 -7.92
CA GLY A 128 -4.95 11.83 -6.87
C GLY A 128 -5.32 10.35 -7.07
N ILE A 129 -5.57 9.63 -5.98
CA ILE A 129 -6.25 8.33 -6.03
C ILE A 129 -7.76 8.59 -5.90
N PRO A 130 -8.59 8.15 -6.87
CA PRO A 130 -10.03 8.31 -6.77
C PRO A 130 -10.62 7.54 -5.58
N ASP A 131 -11.37 8.27 -4.75
CA ASP A 131 -12.05 7.75 -3.56
C ASP A 131 -13.45 8.37 -3.43
N GLY A 132 -14.39 7.86 -4.22
CA GLY A 132 -15.72 8.45 -4.39
C GLY A 132 -16.85 7.77 -3.62
N THR A 133 -16.57 6.65 -2.93
CA THR A 133 -17.59 5.83 -2.26
C THR A 133 -17.06 5.27 -0.95
N THR A 134 -17.95 4.81 -0.06
CA THR A 134 -17.59 4.16 1.21
C THR A 134 -16.82 2.84 1.05
N ALA A 135 -16.63 2.36 -0.19
CA ALA A 135 -15.96 1.09 -0.49
C ALA A 135 -14.71 1.26 -1.36
N GLY A 136 -14.31 2.51 -1.67
CA GLY A 136 -13.25 2.78 -2.63
C GLY A 136 -13.68 2.49 -4.07
N VAL A 137 -13.09 3.18 -5.02
CA VAL A 137 -13.34 2.93 -6.46
C VAL A 137 -12.09 2.51 -7.19
N ALA A 138 -10.92 2.97 -6.76
CA ALA A 138 -9.65 2.70 -7.41
C ALA A 138 -9.06 1.33 -7.05
N GLY A 139 -8.43 0.71 -8.03
CA GLY A 139 -7.60 -0.47 -7.88
C GLY A 139 -6.55 -0.54 -8.98
N TRP A 140 -5.57 -1.42 -8.85
CA TRP A 140 -4.54 -1.63 -9.84
C TRP A 140 -4.23 -3.12 -9.96
N PHE A 141 -3.75 -3.51 -11.13
CA PHE A 141 -3.52 -4.89 -11.47
C PHE A 141 -2.28 -5.03 -12.35
N ASN A 142 -1.76 -6.24 -12.40
CA ASN A 142 -0.67 -6.58 -13.28
C ASN A 142 -1.21 -6.84 -14.71
N SER A 143 -0.96 -5.93 -15.66
CA SER A 143 -1.61 -5.88 -16.99
C SER A 143 -1.11 -6.88 -18.04
N ASN A 144 -0.32 -7.90 -17.69
CA ASN A 144 0.19 -8.84 -18.68
C ASN A 144 0.15 -10.30 -18.19
N PRO A 145 -0.55 -11.21 -18.89
CA PRO A 145 -0.41 -12.63 -18.62
C PRO A 145 0.87 -13.19 -19.25
N PRO A 146 1.63 -14.09 -18.59
CA PRO A 146 2.01 -14.13 -17.18
C PRO A 146 3.43 -13.57 -16.99
N ASN A 147 3.59 -12.53 -16.18
CA ASN A 147 4.90 -12.20 -15.61
C ASN A 147 4.90 -12.44 -14.09
N LEU A 148 6.10 -12.67 -13.54
CA LEU A 148 6.29 -12.96 -12.12
C LEU A 148 6.42 -11.69 -11.27
N GLN A 149 5.96 -10.53 -11.75
CA GLN A 149 6.13 -9.24 -11.07
C GLN A 149 5.50 -9.21 -9.68
N GLY A 150 4.30 -9.80 -9.55
CA GLY A 150 3.57 -9.91 -8.29
C GLY A 150 3.94 -11.11 -7.45
N ARG A 151 5.02 -11.82 -7.79
CA ARG A 151 5.42 -13.03 -7.07
C ARG A 151 5.89 -12.67 -5.66
N VAL A 152 5.41 -13.42 -4.68
CA VAL A 152 5.88 -13.31 -3.30
C VAL A 152 7.38 -13.59 -3.22
N VAL A 153 8.11 -12.61 -2.67
CA VAL A 153 9.54 -12.72 -2.36
C VAL A 153 9.71 -12.36 -0.90
N SER A 154 10.38 -13.23 -0.13
CA SER A 154 10.57 -13.03 1.32
C SER A 154 9.25 -12.82 2.09
N GLY A 155 8.17 -13.48 1.66
CA GLY A 155 6.86 -13.41 2.29
C GLY A 155 6.08 -12.12 2.02
N GLN A 156 6.54 -11.26 1.10
CA GLN A 156 5.91 -9.96 0.84
C GLN A 156 5.87 -9.60 -0.64
N VAL A 157 4.95 -8.70 -0.99
CA VAL A 157 4.87 -8.02 -2.29
C VAL A 157 4.60 -6.54 -2.05
N LEU A 158 5.43 -5.66 -2.64
CA LEU A 158 5.20 -4.22 -2.59
C LEU A 158 3.93 -3.86 -3.38
N LEU A 159 3.02 -3.10 -2.76
CA LEU A 159 1.76 -2.69 -3.36
C LEU A 159 1.70 -1.18 -3.63
N ALA A 160 2.37 -0.38 -2.82
CA ALA A 160 2.46 1.06 -3.02
C ALA A 160 3.68 1.67 -2.33
N SER A 161 4.19 2.76 -2.89
CA SER A 161 4.99 3.76 -2.20
C SER A 161 4.15 5.01 -2.05
N MET A 162 4.03 5.53 -0.84
CA MET A 162 3.22 6.70 -0.53
C MET A 162 4.09 7.71 0.19
N VAL A 163 4.24 8.91 -0.38
CA VAL A 163 5.12 9.94 0.16
C VAL A 163 4.32 11.11 0.70
N LEU A 164 4.60 11.51 1.93
CA LEU A 164 4.00 12.67 2.58
C LEU A 164 5.10 13.62 3.06
N ALA A 165 4.80 14.91 3.12
CA ALA A 165 5.69 15.87 3.78
C ALA A 165 5.84 15.53 5.26
N VAL A 166 7.00 15.79 5.86
CA VAL A 166 7.22 15.61 7.31
C VAL A 166 6.28 16.49 8.15
N GLY A 167 5.84 17.62 7.61
CA GLY A 167 4.82 18.48 8.22
C GLY A 167 3.40 17.92 8.20
N ASP A 168 3.12 16.82 7.49
CA ASP A 168 1.83 16.15 7.57
C ASP A 168 1.71 15.40 8.90
N THR A 169 0.91 15.93 9.82
CA THR A 169 0.71 15.38 11.16
C THR A 169 -0.50 14.45 11.26
N THR A 170 -1.11 14.08 10.13
CA THR A 170 -2.33 13.26 10.10
C THR A 170 -1.99 11.79 9.92
N GLY A 171 -2.41 10.95 10.88
CA GLY A 171 -2.34 9.50 10.71
C GLY A 171 -3.45 9.07 9.76
N ARG A 172 -3.11 8.27 8.75
CA ARG A 172 -4.06 7.87 7.71
C ARG A 172 -4.18 6.37 7.70
N THR A 173 -5.40 5.87 7.77
CA THR A 173 -5.68 4.44 7.67
C THR A 173 -6.50 4.19 6.43
N PHE A 174 -6.18 3.09 5.74
CA PHE A 174 -6.82 2.71 4.49
C PHE A 174 -7.29 1.27 4.57
N PHE A 175 -8.44 1.00 3.97
CA PHE A 175 -8.87 -0.34 3.61
C PHE A 175 -8.38 -0.67 2.20
N MET A 176 -8.01 -1.93 1.96
CA MET A 176 -7.67 -2.43 0.63
C MET A 176 -7.90 -3.94 0.55
N LYS A 177 -8.24 -4.42 -0.64
CA LYS A 177 -8.34 -5.85 -0.98
C LYS A 177 -7.22 -6.24 -1.93
N VAL A 178 -6.82 -7.49 -1.89
CA VAL A 178 -5.84 -8.09 -2.80
C VAL A 178 -6.38 -9.38 -3.39
N GLY A 179 -6.26 -9.53 -4.70
CA GLY A 179 -6.50 -10.79 -5.40
C GLY A 179 -5.17 -11.44 -5.72
N TYR A 180 -5.04 -12.73 -5.42
CA TYR A 180 -3.81 -13.49 -5.64
C TYR A 180 -4.11 -14.93 -6.06
N ASN A 181 -3.14 -15.59 -6.68
CA ASN A 181 -3.19 -17.03 -6.94
C ASN A 181 -2.04 -17.73 -6.20
N SER A 182 -2.17 -19.04 -5.99
CA SER A 182 -1.15 -19.84 -5.29
C SER A 182 0.03 -20.25 -6.17
N GLY A 183 0.07 -19.81 -7.44
CA GLY A 183 1.03 -20.27 -8.44
C GLY A 183 0.76 -21.70 -8.96
N VAL A 184 -0.26 -22.40 -8.46
CA VAL A 184 -0.67 -23.72 -8.94
C VAL A 184 -1.56 -23.56 -10.17
N ALA A 185 -1.21 -24.21 -11.28
CA ALA A 185 -1.98 -24.14 -12.52
C ALA A 185 -3.43 -24.60 -12.29
N GLY A 186 -4.39 -23.78 -12.74
CA GLY A 186 -5.82 -24.05 -12.58
C GLY A 186 -6.39 -23.77 -11.18
N ALA A 187 -5.57 -23.31 -10.22
CA ALA A 187 -6.09 -22.87 -8.93
C ALA A 187 -6.95 -21.60 -9.08
N PRO A 188 -8.06 -21.50 -8.34
CA PRO A 188 -8.88 -20.29 -8.36
C PRO A 188 -8.13 -19.10 -7.76
N VAL A 189 -8.53 -17.90 -8.17
CA VAL A 189 -8.08 -16.65 -7.52
C VAL A 189 -8.64 -16.62 -6.10
N GLN A 190 -7.77 -16.26 -5.18
CA GLN A 190 -8.05 -16.07 -3.76
C GLN A 190 -8.03 -14.58 -3.43
N PHE A 191 -8.70 -14.22 -2.34
CA PHE A 191 -8.84 -12.83 -1.93
C PHE A 191 -8.42 -12.65 -0.48
N GLY A 192 -7.68 -11.58 -0.23
CA GLY A 192 -7.35 -11.07 1.09
C GLY A 192 -7.83 -9.63 1.22
N GLU A 193 -8.07 -9.18 2.44
CA GLU A 193 -8.47 -7.81 2.73
C GLU A 193 -7.99 -7.40 4.12
N GLY A 194 -7.94 -6.10 4.37
CA GLY A 194 -7.54 -5.59 5.67
C GLY A 194 -7.32 -4.09 5.67
N LEU A 195 -6.81 -3.62 6.80
CA LEU A 195 -6.43 -2.22 7.00
C LEU A 195 -4.91 -2.08 7.06
N PHE A 196 -4.40 -0.94 6.61
CA PHE A 196 -3.05 -0.49 6.92
C PHE A 196 -3.04 0.98 7.31
N THR A 197 -2.09 1.37 8.15
CA THR A 197 -1.98 2.74 8.66
C THR A 197 -0.64 3.33 8.27
N LEU A 198 -0.68 4.53 7.72
CA LEU A 198 0.48 5.42 7.61
C LEU A 198 0.54 6.21 8.92
N PRO A 199 1.49 5.90 9.83
CA PRO A 199 1.57 6.60 11.10
C PRO A 199 1.96 8.05 10.88
N THR A 200 1.58 8.92 11.83
CA THR A 200 2.07 10.28 11.84
C THR A 200 3.60 10.26 11.89
N PRO A 201 4.30 11.09 11.11
CA PRO A 201 5.75 11.18 11.13
C PRO A 201 6.33 11.36 12.54
N GLY A 202 5.64 12.13 13.39
CA GLY A 202 6.04 12.37 14.78
C GLY A 202 5.98 11.12 15.68
N ALA A 203 5.08 10.17 15.41
CA ALA A 203 4.99 8.92 16.17
C ALA A 203 6.19 7.99 15.89
N VAL A 204 6.73 8.01 14.67
CA VAL A 204 7.91 7.21 14.29
C VAL A 204 9.17 7.73 14.99
N ALA A 205 9.34 9.05 15.06
CA ALA A 205 10.46 9.68 15.76
C ALA A 205 10.46 9.39 17.28
N LEU A 206 9.28 9.36 17.92
CA LEU A 206 9.18 9.06 19.35
C LEU A 206 9.47 7.59 19.67
N LEU A 207 9.10 6.65 18.78
CA LEU A 207 9.47 5.24 18.94
C LEU A 207 10.99 5.05 18.83
N GLY A 208 11.64 5.73 17.88
CA GLY A 208 13.10 5.73 17.76
C GLY A 208 13.80 6.33 19.00
N LEU A 209 13.23 7.39 19.59
CA LEU A 209 13.77 8.02 20.79
C LEU A 209 13.53 7.20 22.07
N ALA A 210 12.40 6.50 22.17
CA ALA A 210 12.11 5.57 23.26
C ALA A 210 13.12 4.40 23.30
N GLY A 211 13.56 3.91 22.13
CA GLY A 211 14.62 2.92 22.03
C GLY A 211 15.99 3.43 22.53
N LEU A 212 16.27 4.72 22.35
CA LEU A 212 17.52 5.35 22.80
C LEU A 212 17.51 5.67 24.30
N ALA A 213 16.37 6.05 24.86
CA ALA A 213 16.20 6.36 26.29
C ALA A 213 16.31 5.12 27.21
N GLY A 214 16.20 3.90 26.66
CA GLY A 214 16.25 2.64 27.43
C GLY A 214 17.64 2.12 27.78
N ARG A 215 18.73 2.63 27.19
CA ARG A 215 20.10 2.13 27.45
C ARG A 215 20.69 2.74 28.73
N ARG A 216 20.12 2.38 29.89
CA ARG A 216 20.84 2.57 31.17
C ARG A 216 22.00 1.58 31.23
N ARG A 217 23.23 2.11 31.11
CA ARG A 217 24.46 1.40 31.47
C ARG A 217 24.32 0.93 32.93
N ARG A 218 24.20 -0.37 33.13
CA ARG A 218 24.44 -0.97 34.45
C ARG A 218 25.95 -0.96 34.65
N ALA A 219 26.41 -0.18 35.63
CA ALA A 219 27.73 -0.28 36.24
C ALA A 219 27.58 -1.05 37.55
#